data_AF-A0A2V6ARV8-F1
#
_entry.id   AF-A0A2V6ARV8-F1
#
_cell.length_a   1.000
_cell.length_b   1.000
_cell.length_c   1.000
_cell.angle_alpha   90.00
_cell.angle_beta   90.00
_cell.angle_gamma   90.00
#
_symmetry.space_group_name_H-M   'P 1'
#
loop_
_entity.id
_entity.type
_entity.pdbx_description
1 polymer ?
#
loop_
_entity_poly.entity_id
_entity_poly.type
_entity_poly.pdbx_seq_one_letter_code
_entity_poly.pdbx_strand_id
1 'polypeptide(L)'
;MLARLLHNCGLYMRLDCDLVPGRGDNPDGFWGNRWFVALNDEVLSELGGAWDLPPKAEEIFNHCRLGPLRVKAQLLIEGFDSASIWGWKDPRSCLTLPLWRGLLPELKVLLIVRNPLEVAYSLRNRNEDTSYAFGLQLWEIYNRRLIETTKAKERLVVSLICCNVAT
;
A
#
# COMPACT_ATOMS: atom_id res chain seq x y z
N MET A 1 -11.23 -2.32 7.24
CA MET A 1 -12.48 -2.95 6.74
C MET A 1 -12.28 -3.86 5.52
N LEU A 2 -11.82 -3.39 4.35
CA LEU A 2 -11.70 -4.27 3.15
C LEU A 2 -10.62 -5.37 3.24
N ALA A 3 -9.41 -5.04 3.72
CA ALA A 3 -8.35 -6.04 3.90
C ALA A 3 -8.78 -7.16 4.87
N ARG A 4 -9.44 -6.78 5.98
CA ARG A 4 -10.09 -7.72 6.91
C ARG A 4 -11.14 -8.60 6.24
N LEU A 5 -12.00 -8.01 5.40
CA LEU A 5 -13.01 -8.76 4.67
C LEU A 5 -12.37 -9.80 3.74
N LEU A 6 -11.35 -9.40 2.96
CA LEU A 6 -10.65 -10.32 2.07
C LEU A 6 -9.94 -11.44 2.84
N HIS A 7 -9.31 -11.10 3.97
CA HIS A 7 -8.70 -12.08 4.86
C HIS A 7 -9.72 -13.12 5.35
N ASN A 8 -10.88 -12.65 5.84
CA ASN A 8 -11.97 -13.53 6.27
C ASN A 8 -12.56 -14.36 5.12
N CYS A 9 -12.46 -13.89 3.87
CA CYS A 9 -12.85 -14.63 2.67
C CYS A 9 -11.75 -15.59 2.15
N GLY A 10 -10.63 -15.76 2.88
CA GLY A 10 -9.58 -16.73 2.56
C GLY A 10 -8.33 -16.14 1.88
N LEU A 11 -8.20 -14.82 1.75
CA LEU A 11 -6.93 -14.22 1.33
C LEU A 11 -5.89 -14.38 2.45
N TYR A 12 -4.88 -15.22 2.22
CA TYR A 12 -3.81 -15.39 3.19
C TYR A 12 -2.95 -14.12 3.28
N MET A 13 -2.86 -13.51 4.47
CA MET A 13 -2.06 -12.30 4.72
C MET A 13 -0.91 -12.54 5.73
N ARG A 14 -0.62 -13.83 6.01
CA ARG A 14 0.21 -14.37 7.10
C ARG A 14 -0.52 -14.42 8.46
N LEU A 15 0.21 -14.81 9.52
CA LEU A 15 -0.29 -14.89 10.89
C LEU A 15 -0.71 -13.50 11.39
N ASP A 16 -1.74 -13.46 12.23
CA ASP A 16 -2.26 -12.20 12.81
C ASP A 16 -1.19 -11.39 13.55
N CYS A 17 -0.20 -12.06 14.14
CA CYS A 17 0.92 -11.42 14.84
C CYS A 17 1.89 -10.65 13.92
N ASP A 18 1.81 -10.85 12.60
CA ASP A 18 2.57 -10.10 11.60
C ASP A 18 1.81 -8.90 11.03
N LEU A 19 0.54 -8.72 11.40
CA LEU A 19 -0.26 -7.58 11.00
C LEU A 19 0.04 -6.36 11.90
N VAL A 20 0.10 -5.18 11.29
CA VAL A 20 0.30 -3.92 12.02
C VAL A 20 -0.90 -3.70 12.96
N PRO A 21 -0.65 -3.61 14.29
CA PRO A 21 -1.70 -3.51 15.29
C PRO A 21 -2.47 -2.20 15.16
N GLY A 22 -3.66 -2.17 15.77
CA GLY A 22 -4.47 -0.95 15.84
C GLY A 22 -3.78 0.16 16.62
N ARG A 23 -4.08 1.40 16.24
CA ARG A 23 -3.76 2.61 17.02
C ARG A 23 -5.04 3.45 17.12
N GLY A 24 -5.04 4.50 17.94
CA GLY A 24 -6.26 5.24 18.29
C GLY A 24 -7.15 5.66 17.11
N ASP A 25 -6.56 5.96 15.95
CA ASP A 25 -7.25 6.33 14.70
C ASP A 25 -7.82 5.15 13.91
N ASN A 26 -7.41 3.92 14.23
CA ASN A 26 -7.91 2.68 13.65
C ASN A 26 -7.78 1.51 14.66
N PRO A 27 -8.70 1.40 15.64
CA PRO A 27 -8.62 0.44 16.73
C PRO A 27 -8.67 -1.03 16.26
N ASP A 28 -9.26 -1.29 15.09
CA ASP A 28 -9.38 -2.62 14.49
C ASP A 28 -8.09 -3.12 13.78
N GLY A 29 -7.01 -2.33 13.81
CA GLY A 29 -5.76 -2.68 13.12
C GLY A 29 -5.69 -2.15 11.69
N PHE A 30 -4.47 -1.92 11.20
CA PHE A 30 -4.25 -1.42 9.83
C PHE A 30 -4.28 -2.52 8.77
N TRP A 31 -4.24 -3.79 9.19
CA TRP A 31 -4.25 -5.00 8.34
C TRP A 31 -3.15 -4.99 7.28
N GLY A 32 -2.04 -4.29 7.56
CA GLY A 32 -0.85 -4.31 6.72
C GLY A 32 0.16 -5.30 7.30
N ASN A 33 0.78 -6.10 6.45
CA ASN A 33 1.84 -7.00 6.88
C ASN A 33 3.10 -6.17 7.18
N ARG A 34 3.63 -6.26 8.40
CA ARG A 34 4.74 -5.41 8.89
C ARG A 34 6.01 -5.54 8.05
N TRP A 35 6.24 -6.70 7.45
CA TRP A 35 7.44 -6.96 6.65
C TRP A 35 7.35 -6.27 5.29
N PHE A 36 6.17 -6.28 4.66
CA PHE A 36 5.93 -5.48 3.45
C PHE A 36 5.99 -3.98 3.73
N VAL A 37 5.48 -3.55 4.88
CA VAL A 37 5.57 -2.15 5.32
C VAL A 37 7.02 -1.70 5.44
N ALA A 38 7.83 -2.44 6.20
CA ALA A 38 9.24 -2.13 6.41
C ALA A 38 10.02 -2.13 5.10
N LEU A 39 9.80 -3.13 4.24
CA LEU A 39 10.50 -3.21 2.96
C LEU A 39 10.09 -2.09 2.00
N ASN A 40 8.82 -1.69 1.98
CA ASN A 40 8.40 -0.53 1.21
C ASN A 40 9.08 0.75 1.72
N ASP A 41 9.19 0.94 3.03
CA ASP A 41 9.88 2.10 3.60
C ASP A 41 11.37 2.10 3.23
N GLU A 42 12.04 0.94 3.29
CA GLU A 42 13.44 0.80 2.84
C GLU A 42 13.60 1.15 1.35
N VAL A 43 12.69 0.67 0.48
CA VAL A 43 12.71 0.99 -0.95
C VAL A 43 12.51 2.50 -1.17
N LEU A 44 11.56 3.13 -0.49
CA LEU A 44 11.34 4.56 -0.62
C LEU A 44 12.57 5.36 -0.16
N SER A 45 13.18 4.96 0.97
CA SER A 45 14.39 5.60 1.50
C SER A 45 15.57 5.49 0.52
N GLU A 46 15.76 4.33 -0.11
CA GLU A 46 16.83 4.11 -1.11
C GLU A 46 16.60 4.93 -2.39
N LEU A 47 15.35 5.29 -2.67
CA LEU A 47 14.96 6.22 -3.73
C LEU A 47 14.98 7.69 -3.28
N GLY A 48 15.44 7.99 -2.07
CA GLY A 48 15.54 9.35 -1.53
C GLY A 48 14.20 9.96 -1.10
N GLY A 49 13.20 9.13 -0.81
CA GLY A 49 11.87 9.56 -0.41
C GLY A 49 11.30 8.81 0.79
N ALA A 50 10.05 9.11 1.10
CA ALA A 50 9.26 8.53 2.17
C ALA A 50 7.77 8.52 1.76
N TRP A 51 6.88 8.12 2.66
CA TRP A 51 5.44 8.10 2.39
C TRP A 51 4.84 9.50 2.19
N ASP A 52 5.40 10.48 2.89
CA ASP A 52 5.03 11.91 2.90
C ASP A 52 5.89 12.74 1.93
N LEU A 53 7.00 12.17 1.46
CA LEU A 53 7.84 12.70 0.39
C LEU A 53 8.05 11.65 -0.70
N PRO A 54 7.02 11.35 -1.51
CA PRO A 54 7.12 10.30 -2.52
C PRO A 54 8.27 10.55 -3.51
N PRO A 55 9.06 9.52 -3.88
CA PRO A 55 10.06 9.63 -4.94
C PRO A 55 9.45 10.05 -6.28
N LYS A 56 10.29 10.51 -7.21
CA LYS A 56 9.85 10.95 -8.55
C LYS A 56 9.22 9.82 -9.37
N ALA A 57 8.44 10.17 -10.40
CA ALA A 57 7.77 9.18 -11.26
C ALA A 57 8.76 8.38 -12.10
N GLU A 58 9.88 9.01 -12.44
CA GLU A 58 10.90 8.53 -13.36
C GLU A 58 11.96 7.66 -12.68
N GLU A 59 11.78 7.29 -11.41
CA GLU A 59 12.71 6.42 -10.69
C GLU A 59 12.87 5.06 -11.40
N ILE A 60 14.12 4.64 -11.56
CA ILE A 60 14.47 3.40 -12.26
C ILE A 60 14.54 2.26 -11.25
N PHE A 61 13.49 1.45 -11.21
CA PHE A 61 13.40 0.31 -10.30
C PHE A 61 14.32 -0.85 -10.68
N ASN A 62 14.96 -0.86 -11.86
CA ASN A 62 15.91 -1.90 -12.28
C ASN A 62 17.38 -1.59 -11.93
N HIS A 63 17.64 -0.51 -11.20
CA HIS A 63 19.00 -0.14 -10.80
C HIS A 63 19.61 -1.13 -9.78
N CYS A 64 20.94 -1.31 -9.81
CA CYS A 64 21.66 -2.24 -8.94
C CYS A 64 21.55 -1.88 -7.44
N ARG A 65 21.34 -0.60 -7.11
CA ARG A 65 21.13 -0.13 -5.72
C ARG A 65 19.97 -0.83 -5.01
N LEU A 66 18.93 -1.23 -5.76
CA LEU A 66 17.79 -1.97 -5.23
C LEU A 66 18.01 -3.49 -5.19
N GLY A 67 19.18 -3.99 -5.61
CA GLY A 67 19.52 -5.41 -5.64
C GLY A 67 19.34 -6.11 -4.29
N PRO A 68 19.93 -5.59 -3.19
CA PRO A 68 19.73 -6.16 -1.85
C PRO A 68 18.25 -6.19 -1.43
N LEU A 69 17.49 -5.14 -1.77
CA LEU A 69 16.07 -5.05 -1.46
C LEU A 69 15.22 -6.04 -2.27
N ARG A 70 15.59 -6.33 -3.52
CA ARG A 70 14.96 -7.41 -4.31
C ARG A 70 15.18 -8.77 -3.69
N VAL A 71 16.38 -9.05 -3.18
CA VAL A 71 16.67 -10.32 -2.49
C VAL A 71 15.83 -10.44 -1.22
N LYS A 72 15.75 -9.38 -0.40
CA LYS A 72 14.85 -9.34 0.76
C LYS A 72 13.39 -9.57 0.37
N ALA A 73 12.94 -8.93 -0.71
CA ALA A 73 11.59 -9.07 -1.23
C ALA A 73 11.30 -10.51 -1.69
N GLN A 74 12.25 -11.14 -2.38
CA GLN A 74 12.15 -12.53 -2.82
C GLN A 74 12.01 -13.51 -1.64
N LEU A 75 12.86 -13.37 -0.61
CA LEU A 75 12.76 -14.16 0.61
C LEU A 75 11.43 -13.93 1.36
N LEU A 76 10.92 -12.69 1.32
CA LEU A 76 9.63 -12.38 1.94
C LEU A 76 8.47 -13.08 1.23
N ILE A 77 8.45 -13.10 -0.11
CA ILE A 77 7.37 -13.74 -0.87
C ILE A 77 7.41 -15.27 -0.78
N GLU A 78 8.60 -15.88 -0.70
CA GLU A 78 8.76 -17.33 -0.49
C GLU A 78 8.10 -17.80 0.83
N GLY A 79 8.04 -16.91 1.83
CA GLY A 79 7.30 -17.14 3.07
C GLY A 79 5.78 -17.30 2.91
N PHE A 80 5.24 -17.10 1.70
CA PHE A 80 3.82 -17.24 1.37
C PHE A 80 3.54 -18.41 0.41
N ASP A 81 4.54 -19.17 -0.02
CA ASP A 81 4.41 -20.25 -1.02
C ASP A 81 3.44 -21.38 -0.61
N SER A 82 3.17 -21.53 0.69
CA SER A 82 2.21 -22.52 1.20
C SER A 82 0.74 -22.15 0.95
N ALA A 83 0.45 -20.91 0.55
CA ALA A 83 -0.90 -20.43 0.30
C ALA A 83 -1.20 -20.37 -1.20
N SER A 84 -2.34 -20.93 -1.61
CA SER A 84 -2.79 -20.87 -3.00
C SER A 84 -3.18 -19.45 -3.45
N ILE A 85 -3.72 -18.64 -2.54
CA ILE A 85 -4.05 -17.23 -2.76
C ILE A 85 -3.62 -16.43 -1.54
N TRP A 86 -2.75 -15.45 -1.76
CA TRP A 86 -2.23 -14.58 -0.71
C TRP A 86 -2.12 -13.13 -1.18
N GLY A 87 -1.97 -12.22 -0.23
CA GLY A 87 -1.75 -10.83 -0.54
C GLY A 87 -1.32 -10.01 0.67
N TRP A 88 -1.06 -8.74 0.43
CA TRP A 88 -0.75 -7.78 1.47
C TRP A 88 -1.47 -6.48 1.15
N LYS A 89 -1.66 -5.65 2.18
CA LYS A 89 -2.17 -4.30 2.04
C LYS A 89 -1.13 -3.34 2.59
N ASP A 90 -0.76 -2.36 1.78
CA ASP A 90 0.01 -1.22 2.24
C ASP A 90 -0.16 -0.05 1.24
N PRO A 91 -0.59 1.15 1.67
CA PRO A 91 -0.78 2.27 0.75
C PRO A 91 0.49 2.62 -0.04
N ARG A 92 1.69 2.47 0.55
CA ARG A 92 2.97 2.78 -0.12
C ARG A 92 3.31 1.79 -1.24
N SER A 93 2.63 0.64 -1.31
CA SER A 93 2.83 -0.33 -2.39
C SER A 93 2.50 0.26 -3.77
N CYS A 94 1.72 1.34 -3.86
CA CYS A 94 1.54 2.05 -5.13
C CYS A 94 2.80 2.76 -5.63
N LEU A 95 3.66 3.22 -4.72
CA LEU A 95 4.90 3.92 -5.03
C LEU A 95 6.01 2.94 -5.39
N THR A 96 5.99 1.74 -4.79
CA THR A 96 6.98 0.68 -5.00
C THR A 96 6.52 -0.42 -5.94
N LEU A 97 5.32 -0.29 -6.54
CA LEU A 97 4.70 -1.31 -7.38
C LEU A 97 5.60 -1.84 -8.51
N PRO A 98 6.41 -1.01 -9.20
CA PRO A 98 7.30 -1.53 -10.25
C PRO A 98 8.33 -2.54 -9.74
N LEU A 99 8.81 -2.42 -8.49
CA LEU A 99 9.68 -3.41 -7.86
C LEU A 99 8.94 -4.74 -7.68
N TRP A 100 7.74 -4.69 -7.10
CA TRP A 100 6.93 -5.87 -6.81
C TRP A 100 6.51 -6.61 -8.09
N ARG A 101 6.17 -5.89 -9.16
CA ARG A 101 5.84 -6.49 -10.46
C ARG A 101 7.03 -7.18 -11.13
N GLY A 102 8.24 -6.69 -10.89
CA GLY A 102 9.45 -7.37 -11.35
C GLY A 102 9.64 -8.75 -10.70
N LEU A 103 9.08 -8.97 -9.51
CA LEU A 103 9.16 -10.22 -8.76
C LEU A 103 7.90 -11.08 -8.90
N LEU A 104 6.73 -10.44 -9.07
CA LEU A 104 5.42 -11.07 -9.21
C LEU A 104 4.73 -10.56 -10.49
N PRO A 105 5.05 -11.09 -11.68
CA PRO A 105 4.49 -10.61 -12.94
C PRO A 105 2.96 -10.73 -13.03
N GLU A 106 2.37 -11.72 -12.35
CA GLU A 106 0.93 -11.97 -12.31
C GLU A 106 0.19 -11.21 -11.19
N LEU A 107 0.88 -10.32 -10.46
CA LEU A 107 0.31 -9.54 -9.37
C LEU A 107 -0.94 -8.76 -9.81
N LYS A 108 -2.05 -9.01 -9.12
CA LYS A 108 -3.29 -8.23 -9.27
C LYS A 108 -3.35 -7.13 -8.21
N VAL A 109 -3.80 -5.94 -8.61
CA VAL A 109 -3.87 -4.77 -7.72
C VAL A 109 -5.33 -4.41 -7.46
N LEU A 110 -5.71 -4.34 -6.19
CA LEU A 110 -7.00 -3.81 -5.78
C LEU A 110 -6.84 -2.34 -5.37
N LEU A 111 -7.36 -1.42 -6.20
CA LEU A 111 -7.30 0.01 -5.94
C LEU A 111 -8.53 0.42 -5.14
N ILE A 112 -8.28 1.04 -3.99
CA ILE A 112 -9.32 1.63 -3.17
C ILE A 112 -9.29 3.13 -3.38
N VAL A 113 -10.34 3.68 -3.97
CA VAL A 113 -10.47 5.13 -4.18
C VAL A 113 -11.43 5.70 -3.14
N ARG A 114 -10.93 6.64 -2.33
CA ARG A 114 -11.71 7.47 -1.42
C ARG A 114 -11.77 8.91 -1.93
N ASN A 115 -12.80 9.64 -1.52
CA ASN A 115 -12.91 11.06 -1.77
C ASN A 115 -11.64 11.80 -1.29
N PRO A 116 -11.01 12.65 -2.12
CA PRO A 116 -9.76 13.34 -1.77
C PRO A 116 -9.89 14.21 -0.51
N LEU A 117 -11.05 14.86 -0.30
CA LEU A 117 -11.29 15.70 0.88
C LEU A 117 -11.34 14.85 2.16
N GLU A 118 -11.96 13.68 2.11
CA GLU A 118 -11.98 12.78 3.26
C GLU A 118 -10.59 12.23 3.61
N VAL A 119 -9.76 11.97 2.59
CA VAL A 119 -8.38 11.54 2.80
C VAL A 119 -7.56 12.66 3.41
N ALA A 120 -7.66 13.88 2.91
CA ALA A 120 -6.98 15.04 3.46
C ALA A 120 -7.43 15.35 4.91
N TYR A 121 -8.74 15.23 5.20
CA TYR A 121 -9.28 15.36 6.55
C TYR A 121 -8.73 14.28 7.50
N SER A 122 -8.73 13.02 7.07
CA SER A 122 -8.18 11.91 7.86
C SER A 122 -6.67 12.05 8.10
N LEU A 123 -5.92 12.53 7.11
CA LEU A 123 -4.49 12.86 7.22
C LEU A 123 -4.22 13.93 8.28
N ARG A 124 -5.00 15.00 8.28
CA ARG A 124 -4.89 16.09 9.25
C ARG A 124 -5.23 15.65 10.67
N ASN A 125 -6.27 14.83 10.84
CA ASN A 125 -6.67 14.37 12.17
C ASN A 125 -5.64 13.46 12.85
N ARG A 126 -4.83 12.73 12.06
CA ARG A 126 -3.78 11.85 12.61
C ARG A 126 -2.44 12.55 12.78
N ASN A 127 -2.17 13.59 11.99
CA ASN A 127 -0.91 14.32 11.96
C ASN A 127 -1.24 15.81 12.10
N GLU A 128 -1.14 16.36 13.31
CA GLU A 128 -1.62 17.71 13.64
C GLU A 128 -1.04 18.80 12.73
N ASP A 129 0.19 18.63 12.24
CA ASP A 129 0.89 19.57 11.35
C ASP A 129 0.59 19.40 9.84
N THR A 130 -0.32 18.49 9.46
CA THR A 130 -0.66 18.24 8.05
C THR A 130 -1.73 19.21 7.53
N SER A 131 -1.40 19.99 6.50
CA SER A 131 -2.36 20.85 5.80
C SER A 131 -3.28 20.07 4.85
N TYR A 132 -4.47 20.61 4.55
CA TYR A 132 -5.36 20.02 3.52
C TYR A 132 -4.70 19.99 2.14
N ALA A 133 -3.96 21.04 1.77
CA ALA A 133 -3.26 21.11 0.50
C ALA A 133 -2.25 19.97 0.36
N PHE A 134 -1.48 19.71 1.43
CA PHE A 134 -0.58 18.56 1.48
C PHE A 134 -1.32 17.23 1.34
N GLY A 135 -2.43 17.05 2.06
CA GLY A 135 -3.22 15.82 1.97
C GLY A 135 -3.82 15.56 0.59
N LEU A 136 -4.29 16.61 -0.09
CA LEU A 136 -4.79 16.55 -1.47
C LEU A 136 -3.67 16.23 -2.46
N GLN A 137 -2.49 16.83 -2.27
CA GLN A 137 -1.31 16.55 -3.09
C GLN A 137 -0.86 15.09 -2.96
N LEU A 138 -0.76 14.56 -1.73
CA LEU A 138 -0.44 13.15 -1.51
C LEU A 138 -1.48 12.23 -2.15
N TRP A 139 -2.77 12.54 -2.01
CA TRP A 139 -3.84 11.78 -2.65
C TRP A 139 -3.64 11.72 -4.17
N GLU A 140 -3.35 12.87 -4.79
CA GLU A 140 -3.13 12.97 -6.24
C GLU A 140 -1.93 12.13 -6.68
N ILE A 141 -0.77 12.28 -6.03
CA ILE A 141 0.46 11.53 -6.34
C ILE A 141 0.23 10.02 -6.24
N TYR A 142 -0.38 9.55 -5.15
CA TYR A 142 -0.61 8.12 -4.92
C TYR A 142 -1.56 7.52 -5.97
N ASN A 143 -2.66 8.21 -6.28
CA ASN A 143 -3.63 7.73 -7.28
C ASN A 143 -3.07 7.81 -8.69
N ARG A 144 -2.33 8.86 -9.04
CA ARG A 144 -1.65 8.99 -10.33
C ARG A 144 -0.64 7.85 -10.51
N ARG A 145 0.19 7.56 -9.50
CA ARG A 145 1.18 6.48 -9.57
C ARG A 145 0.53 5.12 -9.77
N LEU A 146 -0.58 4.84 -9.09
CA LEU A 146 -1.36 3.63 -9.33
C LEU A 146 -1.80 3.53 -10.78
N ILE A 147 -2.31 4.61 -11.36
CA ILE A 147 -2.81 4.61 -12.74
C ILE A 147 -1.68 4.40 -13.75
N GLU A 148 -0.54 5.06 -13.57
CA GLU A 148 0.62 4.97 -14.46
C GLU A 148 1.30 3.60 -14.41
N THR A 149 1.33 2.97 -13.24
CA THR A 149 2.05 1.70 -13.03
C THR A 149 1.19 0.47 -13.19
N THR A 150 -0.12 0.62 -13.50
CA THR A 150 -1.06 -0.50 -13.71
C THR A 150 -1.83 -0.40 -15.01
N LYS A 151 -2.04 -1.53 -15.70
CA LYS A 151 -2.97 -1.63 -16.84
C LYS A 151 -4.37 -1.98 -16.34
N ALA A 152 -5.40 -1.66 -17.12
CA ALA A 152 -6.79 -1.93 -16.76
C ALA A 152 -7.06 -3.42 -16.40
N LYS A 153 -6.45 -4.36 -17.13
CA LYS A 153 -6.59 -5.82 -16.89
C LYS A 153 -5.88 -6.34 -15.63
N GLU A 154 -5.00 -5.54 -15.04
CA GLU A 154 -4.21 -5.90 -13.85
C GLU A 154 -4.82 -5.33 -12.57
N ARG A 155 -5.95 -4.62 -12.69
CA ARG A 155 -6.50 -3.84 -11.59
C ARG A 155 -8.00 -3.94 -11.45
N LEU A 156 -8.46 -4.00 -10.21
CA LEU A 156 -9.86 -3.83 -9.84
C LEU A 156 -9.98 -2.52 -9.06
N VAL A 157 -10.95 -1.67 -9.41
CA VAL A 157 -11.18 -0.38 -8.75
C VAL A 157 -12.42 -0.49 -7.90
N VAL A 158 -12.29 -0.21 -6.61
CA VAL A 158 -13.39 -0.18 -5.65
C VAL A 158 -13.46 1.21 -5.04
N SER A 159 -14.64 1.84 -5.15
CA SER A 159 -14.91 3.08 -4.45
C SER A 159 -15.50 2.77 -3.08
N LEU A 160 -14.91 3.32 -2.02
CA LEU A 160 -15.52 3.31 -0.70
C LEU A 160 -16.42 4.54 -0.58
N ILE A 161 -17.73 4.31 -0.65
CA ILE A 161 -18.74 5.30 -0.27
C ILE A 161 -19.01 5.12 1.21
N CYS A 162 -18.67 6.11 2.03
CA CYS A 162 -19.10 6.15 3.42
C CYS A 162 -20.62 6.39 3.45
N CYS A 163 -21.41 5.32 3.50
CA CYS A 163 -22.81 5.43 3.86
C CYS A 163 -22.87 5.70 5.37
N ASN A 164 -23.16 6.94 5.77
CA ASN A 164 -23.65 7.22 7.11
C ASN A 164 -24.99 6.51 7.26
N VAL A 165 -24.99 5.32 7.86
CA VAL A 165 -26.22 4.74 8.39
C VAL A 165 -26.46 5.49 9.69
N ALA A 166 -27.17 6.62 9.59
CA ALA A 166 -27.70 7.28 10.77
C ALA A 166 -28.70 6.32 11.43
N THR A 167 -28.31 5.74 12.56
CA THR A 167 -29.23 5.12 13.53
C THR A 167 -29.60 6.13 14.58
#